data_AF-A0A920FX60-F1
#
_entry.id   AF-A0A920FX60-F1
#
_cell.length_a   1.000
_cell.length_b   1.000
_cell.length_c   1.000
_cell.angle_alpha   90.00
_cell.angle_beta   90.00
_cell.angle_gamma   90.00
#
_symmetry.space_group_name_H-M   'P 1'
#
loop_
_entity.id
_entity.type
_entity.pdbx_description
1 polymer ?
#
loop_
_entity_poly.entity_id
_entity_poly.type
_entity_poly.pdbx_seq_one_letter_code
_entity_poly.pdbx_strand_id
1 'polypeptide(L)'
;MKNKQNLTSVFSLFSTGVTIITNGTSKKEYFGCTVNSFTSLSLDPPQFLFCLGNENENLKSFKIKSPVNVNILSKSQENLSNKFAGDLLNRWDGVSFSIAKNKVPFF
;
A
#
# COMPACT_ATOMS: atom_id res chain seq x y z
N MET A 1 -23.06 -17.75 -6.57
CA MET A 1 -21.99 -16.73 -6.44
C MET A 1 -22.45 -15.48 -7.18
N LYS A 2 -22.67 -14.35 -6.49
CA LYS A 2 -22.91 -13.07 -7.18
C LYS A 2 -21.71 -12.76 -8.07
N ASN A 3 -21.95 -12.34 -9.31
CA ASN A 3 -20.94 -12.29 -10.37
C ASN A 3 -19.81 -11.32 -9.99
N LYS A 4 -18.66 -11.82 -9.51
CA LYS A 4 -17.55 -11.04 -8.93
C LYS A 4 -17.09 -9.90 -9.85
N GLN A 5 -17.07 -10.16 -11.15
CA GLN A 5 -16.71 -9.18 -12.19
C GLN A 5 -17.66 -7.99 -12.23
N ASN A 6 -18.96 -8.19 -11.95
CA ASN A 6 -19.95 -7.10 -11.94
C ASN A 6 -19.67 -6.14 -10.76
N LEU A 7 -19.32 -6.69 -9.58
CA LEU A 7 -19.08 -5.87 -8.39
C LEU A 7 -17.79 -5.03 -8.50
N THR A 8 -16.71 -5.59 -9.05
CA THR A 8 -15.48 -4.81 -9.29
C THR A 8 -15.73 -3.64 -10.23
N SER A 9 -16.51 -3.85 -11.30
CA SER A 9 -16.89 -2.77 -12.22
C SER A 9 -17.67 -1.67 -11.50
N VAL A 10 -18.60 -2.01 -10.60
CA VAL A 10 -19.32 -1.02 -9.79
C VAL A 10 -18.36 -0.23 -8.90
N PHE A 11 -17.42 -0.90 -8.22
CA PHE A 11 -16.44 -0.21 -7.36
C PHE A 11 -15.49 0.69 -8.15
N SER A 12 -15.13 0.34 -9.39
CA SER A 12 -14.29 1.20 -10.23
C SER A 12 -14.93 2.53 -10.62
N LEU A 13 -16.25 2.70 -10.45
CA LEU A 13 -16.92 3.98 -10.70
C LEU A 13 -16.59 5.03 -9.63
N PHE A 14 -16.15 4.62 -8.44
CA PHE A 14 -15.73 5.53 -7.38
C PHE A 14 -14.25 5.86 -7.52
N SER A 15 -13.95 7.08 -7.97
CA SER A 15 -12.58 7.55 -8.18
C SER A 15 -11.85 7.72 -6.85
N THR A 16 -10.60 7.26 -6.79
CA THR A 16 -9.71 7.41 -5.63
C THR A 16 -8.33 7.87 -6.06
N GLY A 17 -7.55 8.37 -5.10
CA GLY A 17 -6.11 8.47 -5.27
C GLY A 17 -5.45 7.09 -5.23
N VAL A 18 -4.17 7.04 -5.59
CA VAL A 18 -3.35 5.83 -5.47
C VAL A 18 -2.33 6.02 -4.37
N THR A 19 -2.19 5.02 -3.51
CA THR A 19 -1.20 5.03 -2.44
C THR A 19 -0.34 3.77 -2.48
N ILE A 20 0.88 3.85 -1.96
CA ILE A 20 1.66 2.67 -1.60
C ILE A 20 1.79 2.62 -0.08
N ILE A 21 1.35 1.52 0.51
CA ILE A 21 1.59 1.23 1.93
C ILE A 21 2.94 0.55 2.04
N THR A 22 3.84 1.08 2.85
CA THR A 22 5.13 0.46 3.15
C THR A 22 5.23 0.08 4.62
N ASN A 23 5.95 -1.00 4.90
CA ASN A 23 6.22 -1.55 6.23
C ASN A 23 7.61 -2.22 6.23
N GLY A 24 8.14 -2.52 7.42
CA GLY A 24 9.43 -3.17 7.60
C GLY A 24 10.56 -2.20 7.92
N THR A 25 11.60 -2.70 8.60
CA THR A 25 12.69 -1.85 9.14
C THR A 25 14.06 -2.10 8.51
N SER A 26 14.17 -3.14 7.67
CA SER A 26 15.39 -3.50 6.96
C SER A 26 15.07 -3.96 5.53
N LYS A 27 16.03 -3.84 4.60
CA LYS A 27 15.80 -4.17 3.17
C LYS A 27 15.27 -5.59 2.93
N LYS A 28 15.65 -6.55 3.78
CA LYS A 28 15.17 -7.95 3.70
C LYS A 28 13.74 -8.13 4.18
N GLU A 29 13.18 -7.14 4.88
CA GLU A 29 11.86 -7.17 5.49
C GLU A 29 10.92 -6.09 4.90
N TYR A 30 11.37 -5.35 3.89
CA TYR A 30 10.54 -4.29 3.33
C TYR A 30 9.34 -4.88 2.61
N PHE A 31 8.18 -4.49 3.10
CA PHE A 31 6.92 -4.69 2.43
C PHE A 31 6.49 -3.38 1.78
N GLY A 32 5.95 -3.47 0.57
CA GLY A 32 5.28 -2.37 -0.09
C GLY A 32 4.13 -2.91 -0.93
N CYS A 33 2.97 -2.25 -0.92
CA CYS A 33 1.84 -2.64 -1.76
C CYS A 33 1.03 -1.42 -2.19
N THR A 34 0.73 -1.36 -3.49
CA THR A 34 -0.20 -0.37 -4.04
C THR A 34 -1.62 -0.67 -3.56
N VAL A 35 -2.26 0.33 -2.96
CA VAL A 35 -3.67 0.28 -2.55
C VAL A 35 -4.38 1.56 -2.95
N ASN A 36 -5.64 1.40 -3.35
CA ASN A 36 -6.55 2.51 -3.65
C ASN A 36 -7.73 2.57 -2.66
N SER A 37 -7.68 1.76 -1.58
CA SER A 37 -8.67 1.64 -0.52
C SER A 37 -8.38 2.52 0.71
N PHE A 38 -7.38 3.41 0.61
CA PHE A 38 -7.02 4.33 1.68
C PHE A 38 -8.18 5.27 2.03
N THR A 39 -8.39 5.52 3.32
CA THR A 39 -9.38 6.49 3.81
C THR A 39 -8.90 7.11 5.12
N SER A 40 -8.98 8.45 5.23
CA SER A 40 -8.79 9.15 6.51
C SER A 40 -9.99 8.92 7.41
N LEU A 41 -9.76 8.57 8.69
CA LEU A 41 -10.84 8.20 9.61
C LEU A 41 -11.06 9.24 10.72
N SER A 42 -9.98 9.72 11.35
CA SER A 42 -10.05 10.72 12.42
C SER A 42 -8.82 11.63 12.40
N LEU A 43 -8.98 12.86 12.89
CA LEU A 43 -7.89 13.80 13.11
C LEU A 43 -7.38 13.78 14.56
N ASP A 44 -8.24 13.46 15.53
CA ASP A 44 -7.89 13.41 16.94
C ASP A 44 -8.55 12.19 17.64
N PRO A 45 -7.78 11.13 17.97
CA PRO A 45 -6.40 10.92 17.54
C PRO A 45 -6.32 10.71 16.01
N PRO A 46 -5.18 11.00 15.36
CA PRO A 46 -5.00 10.75 13.94
C PRO A 46 -5.19 9.28 13.58
N GLN A 47 -6.14 8.97 12.71
CA GLN A 47 -6.47 7.62 12.28
C GLN A 47 -6.73 7.56 10.78
N PHE A 48 -6.34 6.43 10.18
CA PHE A 48 -6.64 6.09 8.80
C PHE A 48 -6.87 4.59 8.69
N LEU A 49 -7.45 4.16 7.57
CA LEU A 49 -7.61 2.75 7.23
C LEU A 49 -7.23 2.50 5.77
N PHE A 50 -6.87 1.25 5.49
CA PHE A 50 -6.72 0.68 4.16
C PHE A 50 -7.03 -0.81 4.26
N CYS A 51 -7.37 -1.42 3.14
CA CYS A 51 -7.71 -2.84 3.07
C CYS A 51 -6.63 -3.62 2.33
N LEU A 52 -6.20 -4.75 2.90
CA LEU A 52 -5.36 -5.75 2.24
C LEU A 52 -6.19 -7.03 2.03
N GLY A 53 -6.03 -7.68 0.89
CA GLY A 53 -6.64 -8.98 0.63
C GLY A 53 -6.05 -10.06 1.55
N ASN A 54 -6.89 -10.98 2.03
CA ASN A 54 -6.51 -12.07 2.95
C ASN A 54 -5.47 -13.02 2.36
N GLU A 55 -5.37 -13.07 1.04
CA GLU A 55 -4.41 -13.83 0.26
C GLU A 55 -3.01 -13.19 0.22
N ASN A 56 -2.84 -11.97 0.71
CA ASN A 56 -1.55 -11.31 0.68
C ASN A 56 -0.59 -11.96 1.69
N GLU A 57 0.45 -12.62 1.16
CA GLU A 57 1.44 -13.38 1.94
C GLU A 57 2.14 -12.53 3.01
N ASN A 58 2.19 -11.22 2.80
CA ASN A 58 2.83 -10.28 3.72
C ASN A 58 1.90 -9.78 4.84
N LEU A 59 0.65 -10.23 4.92
CA LEU A 59 -0.22 -9.92 6.06
C LEU A 59 0.44 -10.26 7.40
N LYS A 60 1.29 -11.29 7.43
CA LYS A 60 2.03 -11.69 8.63
C LYS A 60 3.03 -10.63 9.12
N SER A 61 3.46 -9.69 8.27
CA SER A 61 4.34 -8.58 8.67
C SER A 61 3.57 -7.44 9.35
N PHE A 62 2.26 -7.33 9.10
CA PHE A 62 1.36 -6.38 9.75
C PHE A 62 0.88 -6.94 11.09
N LYS A 63 1.73 -6.81 12.12
CA LYS A 63 1.35 -7.08 13.51
C LYS A 63 0.77 -5.81 14.14
N ILE A 64 0.04 -6.00 15.24
CA ILE A 64 -0.38 -4.88 16.09
C ILE A 64 0.88 -4.06 16.44
N LYS A 65 0.80 -2.73 16.24
CA LYS A 65 1.89 -1.75 16.42
C LYS A 65 3.03 -1.82 15.40
N SER A 66 2.88 -2.54 14.28
CA SER A 66 3.83 -2.43 13.17
C SER A 66 3.86 -0.99 12.62
N PRO A 67 5.04 -0.35 12.48
CA PRO A 67 5.13 0.97 11.87
C PRO A 67 4.82 0.88 10.38
N VAL A 68 4.09 1.85 9.85
CA VAL A 68 3.72 1.91 8.43
C VAL A 68 3.90 3.32 7.90
N ASN A 69 4.17 3.46 6.60
CA ASN A 69 4.03 4.74 5.89
C ASN A 69 2.95 4.61 4.81
N VAL A 70 2.22 5.70 4.60
CA VAL A 70 1.28 5.87 3.49
C VAL A 70 1.91 6.84 2.50
N ASN A 71 2.25 6.35 1.30
CA ASN A 71 2.85 7.15 0.25
C ASN A 71 1.76 7.52 -0.75
N ILE A 72 1.28 8.77 -0.74
CA ILE A 72 0.28 9.26 -1.70
C ILE A 72 1.00 9.59 -3.01
N LEU A 73 0.59 8.94 -4.11
CA LEU A 73 1.31 9.05 -5.37
C LEU A 73 0.82 10.22 -6.22
N SER A 74 1.77 10.84 -6.91
CA SER A 74 1.51 11.80 -7.97
C SER A 74 1.32 11.10 -9.33
N LYS A 75 0.83 11.85 -10.33
CA LYS A 75 0.60 11.34 -11.69
C LYS A 75 1.87 10.78 -12.34
N SER A 76 3.06 11.33 -12.06
CA SER A 76 4.31 10.85 -12.64
C SER A 76 4.79 9.50 -12.06
N GLN A 77 4.14 9.01 -10.99
CA GLN A 77 4.51 7.77 -10.30
C GLN A 77 3.64 6.56 -10.72
N GLU A 78 3.02 6.58 -11.90
CA GLU A 78 2.26 5.47 -12.44
C GLU A 78 3.09 4.17 -12.53
N ASN A 79 4.33 4.26 -13.01
CA ASN A 79 5.24 3.10 -13.07
C ASN A 79 5.54 2.52 -11.68
N LEU A 80 5.65 3.38 -10.67
CA LEU A 80 5.86 2.95 -9.29
C LEU A 80 4.61 2.23 -8.75
N SER A 81 3.42 2.79 -8.99
CA SER A 81 2.15 2.14 -8.67
C SER A 81 2.05 0.74 -9.28
N ASN A 82 2.33 0.61 -10.59
CA ASN A 82 2.25 -0.66 -11.30
C ASN A 82 3.24 -1.68 -10.74
N LYS A 83 4.47 -1.25 -10.41
CA LYS A 83 5.50 -2.10 -9.81
C LYS A 83 5.09 -2.66 -8.44
N PHE A 84 4.50 -1.83 -7.58
CA PHE A 84 4.05 -2.24 -6.24
C PHE A 84 2.69 -2.95 -6.22
N ALA A 85 1.97 -2.99 -7.35
CA ALA A 85 0.78 -3.82 -7.57
C ALA A 85 1.10 -5.21 -8.17
N GLY A 86 2.24 -5.36 -8.85
CA GLY A 86 2.62 -6.56 -9.59
C GLY A 86 3.48 -7.55 -8.79
N ASP A 87 4.66 -7.87 -9.32
CA ASP A 87 5.58 -8.89 -8.78
C ASP A 87 6.04 -8.59 -7.34
N LEU A 88 5.91 -9.56 -6.44
CA LEU A 88 6.29 -9.43 -5.03
C LEU A 88 7.81 -9.48 -4.82
N LEU A 89 8.54 -10.24 -5.65
CA LEU A 89 9.95 -10.55 -5.42
C LEU A 89 10.87 -9.38 -5.77
N ASN A 90 10.58 -8.67 -6.86
CA ASN A 90 11.50 -7.69 -7.47
C ASN A 90 11.01 -6.23 -7.37
N ARG A 91 9.95 -5.95 -6.60
CA ARG A 91 9.34 -4.60 -6.55
C ARG A 91 10.23 -3.51 -5.97
N TRP A 92 11.22 -3.88 -5.18
CA TRP A 92 12.18 -2.94 -4.59
C TRP A 92 13.40 -2.69 -5.48
N ASP A 93 13.60 -3.48 -6.54
CA ASP A 93 14.79 -3.38 -7.37
C ASP A 93 14.81 -2.11 -8.21
N GLY A 94 15.89 -1.35 -8.14
CA GLY A 94 16.02 -0.09 -8.86
C GLY A 94 15.04 1.01 -8.44
N VAL A 95 14.35 0.86 -7.30
CA VAL A 95 13.46 1.89 -6.74
C VAL A 95 14.25 2.76 -5.78
N SER A 96 14.28 4.06 -6.04
CA SER A 96 14.79 5.04 -5.08
C SER A 96 13.77 5.25 -3.95
N PHE A 97 14.22 5.15 -2.71
CA PHE A 97 13.42 5.42 -1.51
C PHE A 97 14.32 5.98 -0.40
N SER A 98 13.71 6.64 0.57
CA SER A 98 14.34 7.10 1.80
C SER A 98 13.80 6.35 3.01
N ILE A 99 14.48 6.42 4.15
CA ILE A 99 14.03 5.81 5.41
C ILE A 99 13.52 6.90 6.35
N ALA A 100 12.25 6.78 6.76
CA ALA A 100 11.65 7.71 7.70
C ALA A 100 12.12 7.45 9.14
N LYS A 101 11.79 8.37 10.07
CA LYS A 101 12.18 8.26 11.50
C LYS A 101 11.66 6.98 12.17
N ASN A 102 10.53 6.44 11.70
CA ASN A 102 9.97 5.17 12.15
C ASN A 102 10.67 3.94 11.54
N LYS A 103 11.77 4.15 10.81
CA LYS A 103 12.59 3.14 10.11
C LYS A 103 11.90 2.47 8.93
N VAL A 104 10.76 2.98 8.47
CA VAL A 104 10.00 2.45 7.33
C VAL A 104 10.36 3.21 6.04
N PRO A 105 10.46 2.53 4.88
CA PRO A 105 10.69 3.20 3.60
C PRO A 105 9.59 4.17 3.23
N PHE A 106 9.95 5.23 2.53
CA PHE A 106 9.01 6.11 1.83
C PHE A 106 9.60 6.61 0.52
N PHE A 107 8.75 7.05 -0.39
CA PHE A 107 9.13 7.60 -1.69
C PHE A 107 9.04 9.12 -1.68
#